data_AF-A0A0D8JEH5-F1
#
_entry.id   AF-A0A0D8JEH5-F1
#
_cell.length_a   1.000
_cell.length_b   1.000
_cell.length_c   1.000
_cell.angle_alpha   90.00
_cell.angle_beta   90.00
_cell.angle_gamma   90.00
#
_symmetry.space_group_name_H-M   'P 1'
#
loop_
_entity.id
_entity.type
_entity.pdbx_description
1 polymer ?
#
loop_
_entity_poly.entity_id
_entity_poly.type
_entity_poly.pdbx_seq_one_letter_code
_entity_poly.pdbx_strand_id
1 'polypeptide(L)' 'MDKCSLPIIIVCGLAYECPKGKIRDKECPLRELEFLSFSEKVHWIDQIDYEQINEILEHHKICSRQK' A
#
# COMPACT_ATOMS: atom_id res chain seq x y z
N MET A 1 5.46 21.13 9.12
CA MET A 1 4.91 19.83 8.72
C MET A 1 5.45 19.53 7.35
N ASP A 2 6.49 18.69 7.31
CA ASP A 2 7.16 18.31 6.06
C ASP A 2 6.18 17.57 5.15
N LYS A 3 6.04 18.06 3.92
CA LYS A 3 5.13 17.50 2.91
C LYS A 3 5.53 16.08 2.45
N CYS A 4 6.64 15.55 2.97
CA CYS A 4 7.11 14.18 2.71
C CYS A 4 6.32 13.09 3.46
N SER A 5 5.46 13.44 4.42
CA SER A 5 4.72 12.45 5.23
C SER A 5 3.41 11.97 4.61
N LEU A 6 2.85 12.67 3.62
CA LEU A 6 1.52 12.33 3.08
C LEU A 6 1.50 11.02 2.27
N PRO A 7 2.47 10.75 1.39
CA PRO A 7 2.49 9.52 0.59
C PRO A 7 2.51 8.25 1.46
N ILE A 8 3.35 8.24 2.50
CA ILE A 8 3.47 7.10 3.40
C ILE A 8 2.19 6.85 4.19
N ILE A 9 1.50 7.91 4.66
CA ILE A 9 0.21 7.76 5.36
C ILE A 9 -0.84 7.05 4.49
N ILE A 10 -0.88 7.39 3.19
CA ILE A 10 -1.80 6.74 2.25
C ILE A 10 -1.42 5.26 2.09
N VAL A 11 -0.13 4.95 1.91
CA VAL A 11 0.34 3.57 1.80
C VAL A 11 0.05 2.77 3.07
N CYS A 12 0.18 3.34 4.26
CA CYS A 12 -0.23 2.70 5.51
C CYS A 12 -1.70 2.27 5.46
N GLY A 13 -2.61 3.17 5.10
CA GLY A 13 -4.02 2.83 4.96
C GLY A 13 -4.24 1.71 3.93
N LEU A 14 -3.57 1.82 2.78
CA LEU A 14 -3.62 0.82 1.72
C LEU A 14 -3.00 -0.52 2.11
N ALA A 15 -2.08 -0.60 3.07
CA ALA A 15 -1.50 -1.87 3.54
C ALA A 15 -2.49 -2.69 4.39
N TYR A 16 -3.39 -2.01 5.11
CA TYR A 16 -4.40 -2.67 5.94
C TYR A 16 -5.66 -3.02 5.17
N GLU A 17 -6.09 -2.18 4.24
CA GLU A 17 -7.36 -2.37 3.53
C GLU A 17 -7.26 -1.99 2.05
N CYS A 18 -7.84 -2.83 1.19
CA CYS A 18 -8.00 -2.53 -0.23
C CYS A 18 -9.42 -2.00 -0.49
N PRO A 19 -9.59 -0.77 -1.01
CA PRO A 19 -10.93 -0.20 -1.27
C PRO A 19 -11.76 -0.95 -2.31
N LYS A 20 -11.15 -1.83 -3.10
CA LYS A 20 -11.80 -2.64 -4.14
C LYS A 20 -12.35 -3.98 -3.61
N GLY A 21 -12.02 -4.39 -2.39
CA GLY A 21 -12.49 -5.65 -1.80
C GLY A 21 -11.39 -6.46 -1.11
N LYS A 22 -11.70 -7.71 -0.75
CA LYS A 22 -10.87 -8.54 0.15
C LYS A 22 -9.64 -9.20 -0.49
N ILE A 23 -9.62 -9.40 -1.81
CA ILE A 23 -8.52 -10.09 -2.49
C ILE A 23 -7.89 -9.10 -3.46
N ARG A 24 -6.63 -8.76 -3.20
CA ARG A 24 -5.79 -7.98 -4.12
C ARG A 24 -5.49 -8.80 -5.37
N ASP A 25 -5.40 -8.10 -6.49
CA ASP A 25 -4.96 -8.68 -7.75
C ASP A 25 -3.57 -9.31 -7.60
N LYS A 26 -3.26 -10.29 -8.46
CA LYS A 26 -1.97 -10.98 -8.43
C LYS A 26 -0.78 -10.05 -8.58
N GLU A 27 -0.97 -8.98 -9.35
CA GLU A 27 0.02 -7.96 -9.66
C GLU A 27 0.03 -6.80 -8.65
N CYS A 28 -0.75 -6.87 -7.56
CA CYS A 28 -0.78 -5.81 -6.55
C CYS A 28 0.49 -5.86 -5.68
N PRO A 29 1.26 -4.76 -5.57
CA PRO A 29 2.46 -4.71 -4.72
C PRO A 29 2.19 -5.03 -3.24
N LEU A 30 0.97 -4.78 -2.78
CA LEU A 30 0.56 -5.00 -1.39
C LEU A 30 -0.09 -6.38 -1.16
N ARG A 31 -0.07 -7.28 -2.16
CA ARG A 31 -0.72 -8.59 -2.07
C ARG A 31 -0.15 -9.46 -0.96
N GLU A 32 1.16 -9.48 -0.81
CA GLU A 32 1.85 -10.26 0.22
C GLU A 32 1.43 -9.87 1.64
N LEU A 33 1.04 -8.61 1.84
CA LEU A 33 0.61 -8.09 3.13
C LEU A 33 -0.71 -8.70 3.61
N GLU A 34 -1.53 -9.29 2.73
CA GLU A 34 -2.80 -9.91 3.15
C GLU A 34 -2.61 -11.03 4.17
N PHE A 35 -1.47 -11.72 4.11
CA PHE A 35 -1.16 -12.86 4.95
C PHE A 35 -0.28 -12.50 6.16
N LEU A 36 0.18 -11.26 6.23
CA LEU A 36 1.00 -10.78 7.34
C LEU A 36 0.14 -10.41 8.54
N SER A 37 0.66 -10.73 9.72
CA SER A 37 0.16 -10.21 10.99
C SER A 37 0.30 -8.69 11.08
N PHE A 38 -0.37 -8.09 12.06
CA PHE A 38 -0.27 -6.65 12.31
C PHE A 38 1.18 -6.20 12.51
N SER A 39 1.97 -6.91 13.33
CA SER A 39 3.37 -6.56 13.59
C SER A 39 4.25 -6.66 12.35
N GLU A 40 4.01 -7.65 11.50
CA GLU A 40 4.76 -7.82 10.25
C GLU A 40 4.43 -6.70 9.25
N LYS A 41 3.17 -6.25 9.18
CA LYS A 41 2.79 -5.08 8.37
C LYS A 41 3.47 -3.80 8.84
N VAL A 42 3.54 -3.57 10.15
CA VAL A 42 4.25 -2.41 10.71
C VAL A 42 5.72 -2.47 10.33
N HIS A 43 6.36 -3.62 10.50
CA HIS A 43 7.77 -3.80 10.14
C HIS A 43 8.02 -3.56 8.65
N TRP A 44 7.13 -4.06 7.78
CA TRP A 44 7.21 -3.84 6.34
C TRP A 44 7.09 -2.34 6.00
N ILE A 45 6.11 -1.64 6.58
CA ILE A 45 5.90 -0.20 6.36
C ILE A 45 7.15 0.61 6.75
N ASP A 46 7.82 0.25 7.84
CA ASP A 46 9.05 0.92 8.30
C ASP A 46 10.25 0.72 7.35
N GLN A 47 10.19 -0.30 6.49
CA GLN A 47 11.27 -0.66 5.57
C GLN A 47 11.05 -0.14 4.15
N ILE A 48 9.86 0.35 3.80
CA ILE A 48 9.59 0.77 2.42
C ILE A 48 10.30 2.07 2.08
N ASP A 49 10.85 2.13 0.89
CA ASP A 49 11.47 3.34 0.36
C ASP A 49 10.50 4.19 -0.49
N TYR A 50 10.98 5.36 -0.90
CA TYR A 50 10.19 6.30 -1.68
C TYR A 50 9.81 5.78 -3.08
N GLU A 51 10.65 4.93 -3.69
CA GLU A 51 10.37 4.36 -5.01
C GLU A 51 9.19 3.37 -4.90
N GLN A 52 9.25 2.48 -3.92
CA GLN A 52 8.18 1.54 -3.60
C GLN A 52 6.87 2.26 -3.25
N ILE A 53 6.93 3.33 -2.46
CA ILE A 53 5.76 4.17 -2.16
C ILE A 53 5.10 4.67 -3.45
N ASN A 54 5.89 5.19 -4.40
CA ASN A 54 5.34 5.71 -5.65
C ASN A 54 4.75 4.60 -6.53
N GLU A 55 5.39 3.43 -6.58
CA GLU A 55 4.86 2.26 -7.30
C GLU A 55 3.48 1.85 -6.75
N ILE A 56 3.35 1.75 -5.43
CA ILE A 56 2.08 1.42 -4.76
C ILE A 56 1.00 2.44 -5.10
N LEU A 57 1.35 3.73 -5.07
CA LEU A 57 0.41 4.82 -5.34
C LEU A 57 -0.04 4.85 -6.81
N GLU A 58 0.87 4.65 -7.76
CA GLU A 58 0.51 4.58 -9.18
C GLU A 58 -0.32 3.33 -9.48
N HIS A 59 0.02 2.17 -8.90
CA HIS A 59 -0.81 0.97 -9.00
C HIS A 59 -2.23 1.24 -8.44
N HIS A 60 -2.33 1.84 -7.25
CA HIS A 60 -3.62 2.17 -6.64
C HIS A 60 -4.45 3.14 -7.50
N LYS A 61 -3.80 4.14 -8.11
CA LYS A 61 -4.43 5.10 -9.03
C LYS A 61 -4.94 4.42 -10.30
N ILE A 62 -4.23 3.44 -10.84
CA ILE A 62 -4.70 2.64 -11.98
C ILE A 62 -5.89 1.76 -11.56
N CYS A 63 -5.76 1.00 -10.47
CA CYS A 63 -6.83 0.14 -9.97
C CYS A 63 -8.11 0.91 -9.64
N SER A 64 -8.01 2.08 -9.01
CA SER A 64 -9.17 2.91 -8.64
C SER A 64 -9.94 3.44 -9.86
N ARG A 65 -9.27 3.63 -11.01
CA ARG A 65 -9.88 4.05 -12.28
C ARG A 65 -10.63 2.94 -13.02
N GLN A 66 -10.30 1.67 -12.77
CA GLN A 66 -10.97 0.51 -13.37
C GLN A 66 -12.34 0.22 -12.72
N LYS A 67 -13.10 1.26 -12.32
CA LYS A 67 -14.45 1.12 -11.78
C LYS A 67 -15.47 1.02 -12.90
#